data_AF-A0A7T8IQC6-F1
#
_entry.id   AF-A0A7T8IQC6-F1
#
_cell.length_a   1.000
_cell.length_b   1.000
_cell.length_c   1.000
_cell.angle_alpha   90.00
_cell.angle_beta   90.00
_cell.angle_gamma   90.00
#
_symmetry.space_group_name_H-M   'P 1'
#
loop_
_entity.id
_entity.type
_entity.pdbx_description
1 polymer ?
#
loop_
_entity_poly.entity_id
_entity_poly.type
_entity_poly.pdbx_seq_one_letter_code
_entity_poly.pdbx_strand_id
1 'polypeptide(L)'
;MLFLVKAARNIKNIWLSCVSRSKLPEVLQRIQAQYLPAINNAAVGQSFQNLIAELQAENWLVILNCEVSGKLKLDSQGQNSLVISTEQYQQHLLDGKLIKPITLYIRADEQLIAQFAVKHALLFSQGDKKASCIKHHKAYRLYPDNQQPALALLKA
;
A
#
# COMPACT_ATOMS: atom_id res chain seq x y z
N MET A 1 37.13 44.94 22.74
CA MET A 1 36.43 44.51 21.51
C MET A 1 36.66 43.00 21.26
N LEU A 2 36.25 42.14 22.20
CA LEU A 2 36.42 40.67 22.07
C LEU A 2 35.30 39.85 22.77
N PHE A 3 34.20 40.50 23.19
CA PHE A 3 33.10 39.84 23.89
C PHE A 3 31.77 39.81 23.10
N LEU A 4 31.67 40.52 21.97
CA LEU A 4 30.46 40.54 21.13
C LEU A 4 30.44 39.48 20.01
N VAL A 5 31.55 38.78 19.75
CA VAL A 5 31.62 37.76 18.68
C VAL A 5 31.21 36.36 19.16
N LYS A 6 31.13 36.12 20.48
CA LYS A 6 30.82 34.79 21.03
C LYS A 6 29.31 34.51 21.13
N ALA A 7 28.47 35.54 21.21
CA ALA A 7 27.00 35.38 21.24
C ALA A 7 26.41 35.02 19.86
N ALA A 8 27.05 35.43 18.75
CA ALA A 8 26.58 35.14 17.40
C ALA A 8 26.84 33.68 16.94
N ARG A 9 27.68 32.92 17.65
CA ARG A 9 27.92 31.49 17.34
C ARG A 9 26.91 30.55 17.97
N ASN A 10 26.17 30.99 18.99
CA ASN A 10 25.22 30.13 19.69
C ASN A 10 23.79 30.18 19.12
N ILE A 11 23.53 31.04 18.13
CA ILE A 11 22.25 31.08 17.39
C ILE A 11 22.26 30.12 16.19
N LYS A 12 23.44 29.76 15.67
CA LYS A 12 23.56 28.79 14.56
C LYS A 12 23.21 27.35 14.96
N ASN A 13 23.34 27.00 16.24
CA ASN A 13 23.04 25.64 16.72
C ASN A 13 21.57 25.42 17.13
N ILE A 14 20.74 26.47 17.14
CA ILE A 14 19.29 26.35 17.34
C ILE A 14 18.57 26.16 16.00
N TRP A 15 19.19 26.55 14.88
CA TRP A 15 18.69 26.27 13.52
C TRP A 15 19.01 24.87 12.99
N LEU A 16 19.67 24.02 13.79
CA LEU A 16 19.96 22.62 13.46
C LEU A 16 18.95 21.63 14.07
N SER A 17 17.96 22.09 14.84
CA SER A 17 16.87 21.24 15.33
C SER A 17 15.61 21.25 14.44
N CYS A 18 15.61 21.97 13.31
CA CYS A 18 14.47 22.07 12.39
C CYS A 18 14.49 21.10 11.19
N VAL A 19 15.32 20.05 11.23
CA VAL A 19 15.47 19.06 10.13
C VAL A 19 14.22 18.17 9.94
N SER A 20 13.16 18.34 10.72
CA SER A 20 11.88 17.63 10.54
C SER A 20 10.84 18.37 9.69
N ARG A 21 11.07 19.63 9.27
CA ARG A 21 10.08 20.43 8.52
C ARG A 21 10.26 20.45 6.99
N SER A 22 11.38 19.99 6.44
CA SER A 22 11.68 20.13 5.00
C SER A 22 11.02 19.09 4.09
N LYS A 23 10.43 18.01 4.64
CA LYS A 23 9.83 16.92 3.84
C LYS A 23 8.33 17.03 3.63
N LEU A 24 7.65 17.97 4.31
CA LEU A 24 6.19 18.09 4.21
C LEU A 24 5.71 18.37 2.77
N PRO A 25 6.32 19.29 2.01
CA PRO A 25 5.90 19.53 0.63
C PRO A 25 6.03 18.28 -0.25
N GLU A 26 7.12 17.53 -0.11
CA GLU A 26 7.37 16.29 -0.87
C GLU A 26 6.34 15.21 -0.52
N VAL A 27 6.02 15.04 0.77
CA VAL A 27 4.99 14.09 1.22
C VAL A 27 3.62 14.47 0.69
N LEU A 28 3.25 15.76 0.70
CA LEU A 28 1.98 16.22 0.16
C LEU A 28 1.89 16.00 -1.36
N GLN A 29 2.97 16.27 -2.08
CA GLN A 29 3.03 15.99 -3.53
C GLN A 29 2.85 14.51 -3.83
N ARG A 30 3.49 13.63 -3.07
CA ARG A 30 3.31 12.17 -3.20
C ARG A 30 1.87 11.74 -2.90
N ILE A 31 1.28 12.28 -1.83
CA ILE A 31 -0.13 12.00 -1.49
C ILE A 31 -1.02 12.45 -2.65
N GLN A 32 -0.86 13.66 -3.16
CA GLN A 32 -1.66 14.16 -4.27
C GLN A 32 -1.49 13.30 -5.54
N ALA A 33 -0.26 12.96 -5.90
CA ALA A 33 0.05 12.14 -7.07
C ALA A 33 -0.54 10.73 -6.97
N GLN A 34 -0.64 10.16 -5.77
CA GLN A 34 -1.23 8.83 -5.53
C GLN A 34 -2.76 8.88 -5.42
N TYR A 35 -3.32 9.83 -4.68
CA TYR A 35 -4.74 9.88 -4.38
C TYR A 35 -5.57 10.45 -5.54
N LEU A 36 -5.07 11.43 -6.28
CA LEU A 36 -5.87 12.08 -7.32
C LEU A 36 -6.27 11.10 -8.45
N PRO A 37 -5.38 10.26 -9.01
CA PRO A 37 -5.79 9.24 -9.97
C PRO A 37 -6.76 8.22 -9.36
N ALA A 38 -6.53 7.82 -8.11
CA ALA A 38 -7.33 6.81 -7.45
C ALA A 38 -8.76 7.26 -7.11
N ILE A 39 -8.95 8.52 -6.71
CA ILE A 39 -10.28 9.11 -6.44
C ILE A 39 -11.08 9.24 -7.75
N ASN A 40 -10.40 9.50 -8.86
CA ASN A 40 -11.04 9.61 -10.17
C ASN A 40 -11.24 8.24 -10.85
N ASN A 41 -10.80 7.15 -10.23
CA ASN A 41 -10.92 5.81 -10.78
C ASN A 41 -12.31 5.22 -10.51
N ALA A 42 -13.23 5.37 -11.46
CA ALA A 42 -14.56 4.76 -11.41
C ALA A 42 -14.58 3.26 -11.74
N ALA A 43 -13.45 2.66 -12.12
CA ALA A 43 -13.34 1.28 -12.59
C ALA A 43 -12.42 0.43 -11.69
N VAL A 44 -12.54 0.60 -10.37
CA VAL A 44 -11.66 -0.06 -9.37
C VAL A 44 -11.56 -1.57 -9.56
N GLY A 45 -12.66 -2.27 -9.85
CA GLY A 45 -12.64 -3.71 -10.07
C GLY A 45 -11.83 -4.11 -11.31
N GLN A 46 -11.95 -3.38 -12.41
CA GLN A 46 -11.15 -3.59 -13.61
C GLN A 46 -9.67 -3.25 -13.39
N SER A 47 -9.38 -2.12 -12.74
CA SER A 47 -8.01 -1.78 -12.32
C SER A 47 -7.38 -2.87 -11.46
N PHE A 48 -8.17 -3.47 -10.57
CA PHE A 48 -7.71 -4.55 -9.73
C PHE A 48 -7.43 -5.84 -10.50
N GLN A 49 -8.28 -6.19 -11.47
CA GLN A 49 -8.01 -7.31 -12.38
C GLN A 49 -6.76 -7.07 -13.24
N ASN A 50 -6.56 -5.84 -13.72
CA ASN A 50 -5.35 -5.46 -14.47
C ASN A 50 -4.09 -5.57 -13.61
N LEU A 51 -4.15 -5.16 -12.34
CA LEU A 51 -3.07 -5.37 -11.39
C LEU A 51 -2.76 -6.85 -11.23
N ILE A 52 -3.77 -7.70 -11.03
CA ILE A 52 -3.58 -9.16 -10.89
C ILE A 52 -2.88 -9.74 -12.13
N ALA A 53 -3.35 -9.37 -13.33
CA ALA A 53 -2.76 -9.83 -14.59
C ALA A 53 -1.29 -9.38 -14.74
N GLU A 54 -0.97 -8.14 -14.34
CA GLU A 54 0.39 -7.63 -14.37
C GLU A 54 1.30 -8.36 -13.38
N LEU A 55 0.83 -8.63 -12.15
CA LEU A 55 1.60 -9.40 -11.17
C LEU A 55 1.93 -10.81 -11.71
N GLN A 56 0.96 -11.47 -12.36
CA GLN A 56 1.19 -12.76 -13.01
C GLN A 56 2.25 -12.66 -14.13
N ALA A 57 2.17 -11.62 -14.98
CA ALA A 57 3.16 -11.38 -16.03
C ALA A 57 4.57 -11.09 -15.48
N GLU A 58 4.66 -10.50 -14.28
CA GLU A 58 5.91 -10.25 -13.56
C GLU A 58 6.36 -11.43 -12.68
N ASN A 59 5.85 -12.64 -12.94
CA ASN A 59 6.19 -13.88 -12.24
C ASN A 59 5.90 -13.86 -10.73
N TRP A 60 4.88 -13.12 -10.29
CA TRP A 60 4.37 -13.26 -8.93
C TRP A 60 3.56 -14.55 -8.80
N LEU A 61 3.68 -15.20 -7.65
CA LEU A 61 2.80 -16.28 -7.27
C LEU A 61 1.44 -15.70 -6.84
N VAL A 62 0.44 -15.79 -7.73
CA VAL A 62 -0.92 -15.32 -7.48
C VAL A 62 -1.84 -16.50 -7.18
N ILE A 63 -2.43 -16.49 -5.98
CA ILE A 63 -3.29 -17.56 -5.46
C ILE A 63 -4.69 -16.98 -5.19
N LEU A 64 -5.67 -17.43 -5.99
CA LEU A 64 -7.07 -16.96 -5.92
C LEU A 64 -8.08 -18.09 -5.63
N ASN A 65 -7.57 -19.32 -5.49
CA ASN A 65 -8.35 -20.55 -5.41
C ASN A 65 -8.12 -21.31 -4.08
N CYS A 66 -7.68 -20.61 -3.03
CA CYS A 66 -7.59 -21.17 -1.69
C CYS A 66 -8.60 -20.50 -0.75
N GLU A 67 -9.19 -21.30 0.14
CA GLU A 67 -9.85 -20.73 1.31
C GLU A 67 -8.79 -20.16 2.26
N VAL A 68 -9.08 -19.00 2.84
CA VAL A 68 -8.21 -18.38 3.83
C VAL A 68 -8.90 -18.44 5.19
N SER A 69 -8.70 -19.54 5.90
CA SER A 69 -9.24 -19.78 7.25
C SER A 69 -8.12 -20.19 8.21
N GLY A 70 -8.06 -19.58 9.40
CA GLY A 70 -7.05 -19.90 10.41
C GLY A 70 -5.60 -19.70 9.93
N LYS A 71 -4.62 -20.35 10.59
CA LYS A 71 -3.20 -20.22 10.24
C LYS A 71 -2.85 -21.08 9.03
N LEU A 72 -2.57 -20.44 7.89
CA LEU A 72 -2.17 -21.11 6.65
C LEU A 72 -0.66 -20.99 6.42
N LYS A 73 -0.07 -22.08 5.93
CA LYS A 73 1.30 -22.12 5.43
C LYS A 73 1.23 -22.28 3.92
N LEU A 74 1.60 -21.23 3.21
CA LEU A 74 1.80 -21.27 1.77
C LEU A 74 3.29 -21.25 1.50
N ASP A 75 3.72 -22.20 0.67
CA ASP A 75 5.11 -22.28 0.26
C ASP A 75 5.31 -21.43 -1.00
N SER A 76 5.73 -20.18 -0.79
CA SER A 76 6.08 -19.29 -1.90
C SER A 76 7.56 -19.39 -2.30
N GLN A 77 8.37 -20.24 -1.63
CA GLN A 77 9.81 -20.39 -1.89
C GLN A 77 10.61 -19.07 -1.97
N GLY A 78 10.15 -18.03 -1.26
CA GLY A 78 10.78 -16.70 -1.28
C GLY A 78 10.28 -15.77 -2.38
N GLN A 79 9.47 -16.24 -3.32
CA GLN A 79 8.88 -15.45 -4.39
C GLN A 79 7.87 -14.43 -3.84
N ASN A 80 7.72 -13.32 -4.58
CA ASN A 80 6.65 -12.36 -4.33
C ASN A 80 5.31 -13.06 -4.57
N SER A 81 4.35 -12.84 -3.66
CA SER A 81 3.07 -13.53 -3.73
C SER A 81 1.91 -12.66 -3.30
N LEU A 82 0.78 -12.84 -3.98
CA LEU A 82 -0.53 -12.30 -3.65
C LEU A 82 -1.48 -13.46 -3.41
N VAL A 83 -2.15 -13.45 -2.27
CA VAL A 83 -3.17 -14.42 -1.90
C VAL A 83 -4.46 -13.71 -1.56
N ILE A 84 -5.57 -14.21 -2.12
CA ILE A 84 -6.92 -13.74 -1.89
C ILE A 84 -7.78 -14.97 -1.64
N SER A 85 -8.69 -14.92 -0.67
CA SER A 85 -9.59 -16.05 -0.46
C SER A 85 -10.51 -16.23 -1.66
N THR A 86 -10.74 -17.49 -2.07
CA THR A 86 -11.64 -17.82 -3.18
C THR A 86 -13.02 -17.19 -2.99
N GLU A 87 -13.55 -17.27 -1.77
CA GLU A 87 -14.83 -16.66 -1.39
C GLU A 87 -14.85 -15.15 -1.68
N GLN A 88 -13.87 -14.39 -1.18
CA GLN A 88 -13.85 -12.94 -1.40
C GLN A 88 -13.62 -12.61 -2.87
N TYR A 89 -12.73 -13.36 -3.55
CA TYR A 89 -12.48 -13.11 -4.96
C TYR A 89 -13.74 -13.30 -5.81
N GLN A 90 -14.53 -14.35 -5.56
CA GLN A 90 -15.75 -14.64 -6.31
C GLN A 90 -16.93 -13.76 -5.89
N GLN A 91 -17.07 -13.44 -4.60
CA GLN A 91 -18.27 -12.77 -4.08
C GLN A 91 -18.11 -11.26 -3.97
N HIS A 92 -16.89 -10.73 -3.91
CA HIS A 92 -16.65 -9.29 -3.79
C HIS A 92 -16.36 -8.65 -5.14
N LEU A 93 -15.92 -9.42 -6.14
CA LEU A 93 -15.68 -8.95 -7.49
C LEU A 93 -16.73 -9.57 -8.44
N LEU A 94 -17.79 -8.82 -8.71
CA LEU A 94 -18.90 -9.24 -9.58
C LEU A 94 -18.95 -8.36 -10.82
N ASP A 95 -19.03 -8.97 -12.01
CA ASP A 95 -19.13 -8.26 -13.30
C ASP A 95 -18.06 -7.16 -13.47
N GLY A 96 -16.83 -7.44 -13.04
CA GLY A 96 -15.71 -6.50 -13.10
C GLY A 96 -15.78 -5.34 -12.09
N LYS A 97 -16.72 -5.38 -11.14
CA LYS A 97 -16.89 -4.37 -10.08
C LYS A 97 -16.56 -4.94 -8.71
N LEU A 98 -15.81 -4.17 -7.93
CA LEU A 98 -15.57 -4.47 -6.53
C LEU A 98 -16.74 -3.95 -5.69
N ILE A 99 -17.61 -4.84 -5.23
CA ILE A 99 -18.84 -4.49 -4.50
C ILE A 99 -18.67 -4.52 -2.97
N LYS A 100 -17.61 -5.17 -2.48
CA LYS A 100 -17.26 -5.27 -1.06
C LYS A 100 -15.75 -5.16 -0.88
N PRO A 101 -15.24 -4.73 0.28
CA PRO A 101 -13.80 -4.68 0.52
C PRO A 101 -13.15 -6.05 0.41
N ILE A 102 -11.99 -6.14 -0.23
CA ILE A 102 -11.24 -7.39 -0.42
C ILE A 102 -9.92 -7.34 0.33
N THR A 103 -9.57 -8.46 0.96
CA THR A 103 -8.32 -8.60 1.71
C THR A 103 -7.25 -9.23 0.83
N LEU A 104 -6.10 -8.56 0.75
CA LEU A 104 -4.94 -8.95 -0.02
C LEU A 104 -3.85 -9.39 0.96
N TYR A 105 -3.46 -10.65 0.94
CA TYR A 105 -2.31 -11.12 1.69
C TYR A 105 -1.11 -11.09 0.77
N ILE A 106 -0.16 -10.20 1.04
CA ILE A 106 0.96 -9.94 0.15
C ILE A 106 2.28 -10.22 0.86
N ARG A 107 3.16 -10.95 0.20
CA ARG A 107 4.58 -11.08 0.54
C ARG A 107 5.39 -10.39 -0.56
N ALA A 108 5.86 -9.19 -0.28
CA ALA A 108 6.77 -8.42 -1.14
C ALA A 108 7.33 -7.24 -0.32
N ASP A 109 8.28 -6.51 -0.91
CA ASP A 109 8.66 -5.20 -0.40
C ASP A 109 7.46 -4.22 -0.42
N GLU A 110 7.27 -3.43 0.65
CA GLU A 110 6.12 -2.54 0.75
C GLU A 110 6.12 -1.43 -0.31
N GLN A 111 7.30 -0.92 -0.68
CA GLN A 111 7.39 0.11 -1.71
C GLN A 111 7.07 -0.43 -3.09
N LEU A 112 7.44 -1.68 -3.36
CA LEU A 112 7.02 -2.37 -4.58
C LEU A 112 5.49 -2.50 -4.64
N ILE A 113 4.84 -2.89 -3.54
CA ILE A 113 3.36 -2.98 -3.46
C ILE A 113 2.72 -1.60 -3.71
N ALA A 114 3.25 -0.55 -3.08
CA ALA A 114 2.75 0.82 -3.26
C ALA A 114 2.88 1.28 -4.73
N GLN A 115 3.98 0.91 -5.39
CA GLN A 115 4.20 1.22 -6.81
C GLN A 115 3.15 0.57 -7.72
N PHE A 116 2.84 -0.72 -7.54
CA PHE A 116 1.77 -1.37 -8.29
C PHE A 116 0.40 -0.76 -8.02
N ALA A 117 0.09 -0.47 -6.75
CA ALA A 117 -1.17 0.16 -6.39
C ALA A 117 -1.34 1.52 -7.11
N VAL A 118 -0.33 2.39 -7.04
CA VAL A 118 -0.33 3.69 -7.73
C VAL A 118 -0.46 3.53 -9.24
N LYS A 119 0.29 2.60 -9.85
CA LYS A 119 0.27 2.35 -11.30
C LYS A 119 -1.14 2.01 -11.81
N HIS A 120 -1.91 1.29 -11.01
CA HIS A 120 -3.29 0.87 -11.35
C HIS A 120 -4.38 1.81 -10.81
N ALA A 121 -4.00 2.98 -10.27
CA ALA A 121 -4.91 3.91 -9.62
C ALA A 121 -5.75 3.26 -8.51
N LEU A 122 -5.08 2.48 -7.67
CA LEU A 122 -5.63 1.78 -6.52
C LEU A 122 -5.00 2.30 -5.22
N LEU A 123 -5.78 2.28 -4.14
CA LEU A 123 -5.30 2.51 -2.79
C LEU A 123 -5.37 1.22 -1.99
N PHE A 124 -4.31 0.90 -1.24
CA PHE A 124 -4.30 -0.21 -0.29
C PHE A 124 -4.03 0.31 1.11
N SER A 125 -4.95 0.10 2.05
CA SER A 125 -4.69 0.35 3.48
C SER A 125 -4.16 -0.92 4.14
N GLN A 126 -3.42 -0.75 5.25
CA GLN A 126 -3.03 -1.90 6.07
C GLN A 126 -4.30 -2.54 6.67
N GLY A 127 -4.42 -3.87 6.53
CA GLY A 127 -5.42 -4.66 7.22
C GLY A 127 -5.08 -4.85 8.70
N ASP A 128 -5.89 -5.63 9.41
CA ASP A 128 -5.62 -5.94 10.83
C ASP A 128 -4.34 -6.79 10.95
N LYS A 129 -3.38 -6.29 11.75
CA LYS A 129 -2.11 -6.96 12.04
C LYS A 129 -2.31 -8.33 12.70
N LYS A 130 -3.37 -8.52 13.50
CA LYS A 130 -3.73 -9.81 14.10
C LYS A 130 -4.38 -10.77 13.09
N ALA A 131 -4.84 -10.26 11.96
CA ALA A 131 -5.53 -11.02 10.92
C ALA A 131 -4.61 -11.54 9.81
N SER A 132 -3.29 -11.24 9.84
CA SER A 132 -2.36 -11.92 8.92
C SER A 132 -2.23 -13.38 9.31
N CYS A 133 -3.05 -14.17 8.67
CA CYS A 133 -3.26 -15.58 8.93
C CYS A 133 -2.34 -16.47 8.08
N ILE A 134 -1.61 -15.87 7.14
CA ILE A 134 -0.63 -16.54 6.27
C ILE A 134 0.78 -16.13 6.68
N LYS A 135 1.64 -17.11 6.94
CA LYS A 135 3.02 -16.86 7.36
C LYS A 135 3.76 -15.98 6.35
N HIS A 136 4.54 -15.00 6.83
CA HIS A 136 5.36 -14.08 6.02
C HIS A 136 4.58 -13.11 5.11
N HIS A 137 3.25 -13.11 5.16
CA HIS A 137 2.44 -12.16 4.41
C HIS A 137 1.98 -11.02 5.32
N LYS A 138 1.78 -9.84 4.74
CA LYS A 138 1.09 -8.72 5.36
C LYS A 138 -0.32 -8.64 4.76
N ALA A 139 -1.30 -8.30 5.59
CA ALA A 139 -2.66 -8.10 5.14
C ALA A 139 -2.84 -6.64 4.73
N TYR A 140 -3.40 -6.43 3.54
CA TYR A 140 -3.86 -5.15 3.02
C TYR A 140 -5.33 -5.24 2.65
N ARG A 141 -5.99 -4.10 2.50
CA ARG A 141 -7.37 -4.03 2.05
C ARG A 141 -7.52 -3.10 0.87
N LEU A 142 -8.32 -3.51 -0.11
CA LEU A 142 -8.86 -2.66 -1.17
C LEU A 142 -10.36 -2.48 -0.94
N TYR A 143 -10.84 -1.25 -1.03
CA TYR A 143 -12.24 -0.90 -0.83
C TYR A 143 -12.90 -0.50 -2.16
N PRO A 144 -14.22 -0.70 -2.32
CA PRO A 144 -14.98 -0.13 -3.42
C PRO A 144 -14.68 1.36 -3.59
N ASP A 145 -14.57 1.80 -4.85
CA ASP A 145 -14.31 3.20 -5.22
C ASP A 145 -13.09 3.84 -4.53
N ASN A 146 -12.11 3.02 -4.13
CA ASN A 146 -10.93 3.44 -3.36
C ASN A 146 -11.27 4.15 -2.02
N GLN A 147 -12.47 3.93 -1.47
CA GLN A 147 -12.93 4.55 -0.22
C GLN A 147 -12.39 3.85 1.03
N GLN A 148 -11.08 3.96 1.21
CA GLN A 148 -10.36 3.40 2.35
C GLN A 148 -10.73 4.14 3.65
N PRO A 149 -11.00 3.44 4.77
CA PRO A 149 -11.27 4.08 6.07
C PRO A 149 -9.99 4.56 6.78
N ALA A 150 -8.82 4.23 6.22
CA ALA A 150 -7.51 4.55 6.77
C ALA A 150 -6.55 4.96 5.65
N LEU A 151 -5.42 5.57 6.04
CA LEU A 151 -4.39 6.00 5.10
C LEU A 151 -3.86 4.82 4.29
N ALA A 152 -3.71 5.02 2.98
CA ALA A 152 -3.13 4.04 2.09
C ALA A 152 -1.60 3.97 2.28
N LEU A 153 -1.01 2.85 1.88
CA LEU A 153 0.42 2.69 1.78
C LEU A 153 0.98 3.72 0.78
N LEU A 154 1.81 4.64 1.27
CA LEU A 154 2.33 5.73 0.46
C LEU A 154 3.60 5.28 -0.27
N LYS A 155 3.62 5.45 -1.59
CA LYS A 155 4.82 5.28 -2.41
C LYS A 155 5.90 6.29 -1.99
N ALA A 156 7.13 5.83 -1.84
CA ALA A 156 8.30 6.61 -1.48
C ALA A 156 8.67 7.65 -2.54
#